data_AF-A0A498T0G9-F1
#
_entry.id   AF-A0A498T0G9-F1
#
_cell.length_a   1.000
_cell.length_b   1.000
_cell.length_c   1.000
_cell.angle_alpha   90.00
_cell.angle_beta   90.00
_cell.angle_gamma   90.00
#
_symmetry.space_group_name_H-M   'P 1'
#
loop_
_entity.id
_entity.type
_entity.pdbx_description
1 polymer ?
#
loop_
_entity_poly.entity_id
_entity_poly.type
_entity_poly.pdbx_seq_one_letter_code
_entity_poly.pdbx_strand_id
1 'polypeptide(L)'
;MRNTCYFPSRVRQIFSDFAVMIAIVIMTFVDMFVGISTPKLNPTWEGRGWYVPPFNGNPFWTALFSFIPAILACILIFMDQQITTVIVNRKENKLKKGYGYHLDLCVLAFLILLVGTLGLPIYVAATVLSINHVNSLKLESESRAPGEVAQFIGVR
;
A
#
# COMPACT_ATOMS: atom_id res chain seq x y z
N MET A 1 -6.44 -22.34 10.30
CA MET A 1 -7.73 -23.00 9.98
C MET A 1 -7.87 -23.48 8.53
N ARG A 2 -6.91 -23.24 7.61
CA ARG A 2 -7.02 -23.65 6.19
C ARG A 2 -6.98 -25.16 5.93
N ASN A 3 -6.41 -25.97 6.83
CA ASN A 3 -6.18 -27.41 6.63
C ASN A 3 -7.00 -28.34 7.55
N THR A 4 -7.97 -27.83 8.33
CA THR A 4 -8.76 -28.67 9.24
C THR A 4 -10.01 -29.24 8.54
N CYS A 5 -10.40 -30.47 8.91
CA CYS A 5 -11.58 -31.19 8.38
C CYS A 5 -12.90 -30.88 9.13
N TYR A 6 -12.87 -29.98 10.12
CA TYR A 6 -13.98 -29.82 11.07
C TYR A 6 -15.08 -28.84 10.64
N PHE A 7 -15.07 -28.32 9.40
CA PHE A 7 -16.12 -27.43 8.88
C PHE A 7 -16.33 -27.56 7.36
N PRO A 8 -17.55 -27.31 6.84
CA PRO A 8 -17.81 -27.26 5.41
C PRO A 8 -16.97 -26.17 4.72
N SER A 9 -16.50 -26.48 3.50
CA SER A 9 -15.45 -25.74 2.78
C SER A 9 -15.72 -24.25 2.65
N ARG A 10 -16.98 -23.85 2.41
CA ARG A 10 -17.40 -22.45 2.29
C ARG A 10 -17.24 -21.67 3.59
N VAL A 11 -17.64 -22.24 4.73
CA VAL A 11 -17.53 -21.58 6.03
C VAL A 11 -16.05 -21.43 6.41
N ARG A 12 -15.24 -22.46 6.15
CA ARG A 12 -13.79 -22.42 6.39
C ARG A 12 -13.06 -21.37 5.56
N GLN A 13 -13.48 -21.16 4.30
CA GLN A 13 -12.93 -20.09 3.45
C GLN A 13 -13.29 -18.71 4.00
N ILE A 14 -14.56 -18.47 4.36
CA ILE A 14 -14.99 -17.19 4.94
C ILE A 14 -14.22 -16.89 6.24
N PHE A 15 -14.15 -17.84 7.17
CA PHE A 15 -13.40 -17.64 8.41
C PHE A 15 -11.90 -17.47 8.18
N SER A 16 -11.32 -18.12 7.18
CA SER A 16 -9.89 -17.97 6.87
C SER A 16 -9.57 -16.62 6.25
N ASP A 17 -10.47 -16.08 5.43
CA ASP A 17 -10.24 -14.82 4.72
C ASP A 17 -10.51 -13.60 5.64
N PHE A 18 -11.44 -13.74 6.60
CA PHE A 18 -11.74 -12.71 7.60
C PHE A 18 -11.04 -12.90 8.95
N ALA A 19 -10.19 -13.92 9.10
CA ALA A 19 -9.56 -14.26 10.40
C ALA A 19 -8.84 -13.07 11.05
N VAL A 20 -8.11 -12.29 10.26
CA VAL A 20 -7.36 -11.12 10.75
C VAL A 20 -8.31 -10.03 11.25
N MET A 21 -9.40 -9.76 10.50
CA MET A 21 -10.39 -8.75 10.89
C MET A 21 -11.14 -9.16 12.16
N ILE A 22 -11.58 -10.41 12.24
CA ILE A 22 -12.22 -10.99 13.43
C ILE A 22 -11.27 -10.93 14.64
N ALA A 23 -10.00 -11.25 14.46
CA ALA A 23 -9.00 -11.17 15.54
C ALA A 23 -8.79 -9.74 16.07
N ILE A 24 -8.72 -8.74 15.18
CA ILE A 24 -8.62 -7.33 15.57
C ILE A 24 -9.85 -6.92 16.41
N VAL A 25 -11.05 -7.27 15.96
CA VAL A 25 -12.30 -6.95 16.68
C VAL A 25 -12.32 -7.59 18.07
N ILE A 26 -12.02 -8.90 18.17
CA ILE A 26 -12.03 -9.61 19.46
C ILE A 26 -10.98 -9.02 20.41
N MET A 27 -9.74 -8.80 19.93
CA MET A 27 -8.68 -8.26 20.79
C MET A 27 -8.97 -6.83 21.24
N THR A 28 -9.61 -6.01 20.40
CA THR A 28 -10.03 -4.65 20.78
C THR A 28 -11.16 -4.69 21.80
N PHE A 29 -12.09 -5.63 21.69
CA PHE A 29 -13.18 -5.80 22.65
C PHE A 29 -12.66 -6.27 24.02
N VAL A 30 -11.67 -7.18 24.02
CA VAL A 30 -10.98 -7.63 25.23
C VAL A 30 -10.21 -6.47 25.88
N ASP A 31 -9.47 -5.67 25.09
CA ASP A 31 -8.78 -4.47 25.59
C ASP A 31 -9.75 -3.48 26.26
N MET A 32 -10.93 -3.30 25.68
CA MET A 32 -11.99 -2.45 26.23
C MET A 32 -12.53 -2.98 27.57
N PHE A 33 -12.70 -4.30 27.73
CA PHE A 33 -13.17 -4.91 28.97
C PHE A 33 -12.10 -4.99 30.07
N VAL A 34 -10.85 -5.23 29.70
CA VAL A 34 -9.74 -5.42 30.65
C VAL A 34 -9.20 -4.06 31.14
N GLY A 35 -9.45 -2.97 30.41
CA GLY A 35 -9.24 -1.61 30.90
C GLY A 35 -7.78 -1.23 31.13
N ILE A 36 -6.83 -1.98 30.56
CA ILE A 36 -5.40 -1.67 30.63
C ILE A 36 -5.12 -0.51 29.68
N SER A 37 -4.32 0.46 30.13
CA SER A 37 -3.85 1.56 29.29
C SER A 37 -2.84 1.06 28.25
N THR A 38 -3.34 0.50 27.16
CA THR A 38 -2.57 0.17 25.97
C THR A 38 -2.34 1.43 25.14
N PRO A 39 -1.21 1.54 24.40
CA PRO A 39 -0.96 2.66 23.51
C PRO A 39 -1.97 2.62 22.35
N LYS A 40 -3.04 3.40 22.48
CA LYS A 40 -4.08 3.56 21.46
C LYS A 40 -3.63 4.55 20.38
N LEU A 41 -4.20 4.44 19.19
CA LEU A 41 -3.96 5.36 18.07
C LEU A 41 -4.45 6.76 18.44
N ASN A 42 -3.55 7.56 18.99
CA ASN A 42 -3.81 8.97 19.27
C ASN A 42 -3.37 9.83 18.08
N PRO A 43 -4.16 10.84 17.68
CA PRO A 43 -3.72 11.80 16.69
C PRO A 43 -2.46 12.52 17.19
N THR A 44 -1.47 12.69 16.31
CA THR A 44 -0.12 13.15 16.67
C THR A 44 -0.10 14.59 17.19
N TRP A 45 -1.15 15.40 16.94
CA TRP A 45 -1.32 16.74 17.49
C TRP A 45 -2.75 17.28 17.34
N GLU A 46 -3.35 17.80 18.41
CA GLU A 46 -4.71 18.37 18.41
C GLU A 46 -4.77 19.84 17.92
N GLY A 47 -3.63 20.54 17.88
CA GLY A 47 -3.55 21.96 17.51
C GLY A 47 -3.14 22.24 16.06
N ARG A 48 -2.99 21.22 15.20
CA ARG A 48 -2.45 21.38 13.85
C ARG A 48 -3.57 21.60 12.82
N GLY A 49 -3.56 22.75 12.16
CA GLY A 49 -4.39 22.99 10.98
C GLY A 49 -3.96 22.09 9.81
N TRP A 50 -4.92 21.74 8.95
CA TRP A 50 -4.66 20.90 7.77
C TRP A 50 -3.77 21.55 6.73
N TYR A 51 -3.72 22.88 6.66
CA TYR A 51 -2.91 23.62 5.71
C TYR A 51 -1.67 24.19 6.40
N VAL A 52 -0.49 23.90 5.85
CA VAL A 52 0.78 24.45 6.35
C VAL A 52 1.10 25.74 5.59
N PRO A 53 1.11 26.91 6.26
CA PRO A 53 1.49 28.15 5.60
C PRO A 53 2.97 28.09 5.16
N PRO A 54 3.30 28.45 3.91
CA PRO A 54 4.63 28.24 3.33
C PRO A 54 5.74 29.03 4.04
N PHE A 55 5.40 30.18 4.64
CA PHE A 55 6.34 31.02 5.38
C PHE A 55 5.73 31.38 6.74
N ASN A 56 5.75 30.44 7.68
CA ASN A 56 5.34 30.66 9.07
C ASN A 56 6.45 31.38 9.87
N GLY A 57 6.90 32.54 9.41
CA GLY A 57 7.99 33.31 10.03
C GLY A 57 9.42 32.88 9.66
N ASN A 58 9.59 31.95 8.70
CA ASN A 58 10.90 31.53 8.21
C ASN A 58 11.48 32.53 7.19
N PRO A 59 12.80 32.79 7.21
CA PRO A 59 13.45 33.65 6.23
C PRO A 59 13.40 33.04 4.83
N PHE A 60 13.31 33.90 3.81
CA PHE A 60 13.22 33.48 2.39
C PHE A 60 14.37 32.55 1.97
N TRP A 61 15.57 32.72 2.55
CA TRP A 61 16.74 31.89 2.29
C TRP A 61 16.53 30.41 2.64
N THR A 62 15.63 30.08 3.56
CA THR A 62 15.28 28.69 3.91
C THR A 62 14.69 27.94 2.71
N ALA A 63 13.97 28.63 1.80
CA ALA A 63 13.46 28.01 0.58
C ALA A 63 14.60 27.51 -0.33
N LEU A 64 15.68 28.28 -0.44
CA LEU A 64 16.85 27.90 -1.23
C LEU A 64 17.59 26.69 -0.63
N PHE A 65 17.77 26.67 0.69
CA PHE A 65 18.37 25.51 1.38
C PHE A 65 17.49 24.26 1.31
N SER A 66 16.16 24.41 1.32
CA SER A 66 15.22 23.29 1.19
C SER A 66 15.25 22.61 -0.19
N PHE A 67 15.82 23.27 -1.21
CA PHE A 67 15.95 22.71 -2.54
C PHE A 67 16.90 21.49 -2.58
N ILE A 68 17.96 21.51 -1.78
CA ILE A 68 18.96 20.43 -1.70
C ILE A 68 18.30 19.11 -1.23
N PRO A 69 17.62 19.05 -0.06
CA PRO A 69 16.92 17.84 0.35
C PRO A 69 15.73 17.51 -0.55
N ALA A 70 15.09 18.51 -1.20
CA ALA A 70 14.00 18.26 -2.15
C ALA A 70 14.49 17.50 -3.40
N ILE A 71 15.65 17.86 -3.97
CA ILE A 71 16.25 17.10 -5.08
C ILE A 71 16.58 15.67 -4.65
N LEU A 72 17.20 15.52 -3.47
CA LEU A 72 17.52 14.19 -2.95
C LEU A 72 16.27 13.31 -2.79
N ALA A 73 15.20 13.87 -2.22
CA ALA A 73 13.91 13.20 -2.09
C ALA A 73 13.30 12.86 -3.45
N CYS A 74 13.37 13.77 -4.43
CA CYS A 74 12.89 13.53 -5.78
C CYS A 74 13.62 12.35 -6.45
N ILE A 75 14.94 12.24 -6.27
CA ILE A 75 15.74 11.13 -6.82
C ILE A 75 15.36 9.80 -6.15
N LEU A 76 15.25 9.78 -4.81
CA LEU A 76 14.86 8.58 -4.07
C LEU A 76 13.49 8.06 -4.51
N ILE A 77 12.51 8.96 -4.59
CA ILE A 77 11.15 8.62 -5.01
C ILE A 77 11.13 8.09 -6.45
N PHE A 78 11.88 8.74 -7.34
CA PHE A 78 11.98 8.30 -8.73
C PHE A 78 12.60 6.90 -8.85
N MET A 79 13.66 6.61 -8.08
CA MET A 79 14.31 5.30 -8.05
C MET A 79 13.36 4.22 -7.53
N ASP A 80 12.66 4.47 -6.42
CA ASP A 80 11.70 3.53 -5.86
C ASP A 80 10.51 3.29 -6.79
N GLN A 81 10.02 4.33 -7.46
CA GLN A 81 8.96 4.19 -8.46
C GLN A 81 9.40 3.32 -9.63
N GLN A 82 10.61 3.55 -10.16
CA GLN A 82 11.14 2.77 -11.28
C GLN A 82 11.34 1.29 -10.90
N ILE A 83 11.95 1.00 -9.76
CA ILE A 83 12.18 -0.37 -9.29
C ILE A 83 10.83 -1.08 -9.09
N THR A 84 9.90 -0.45 -8.38
CA THR A 84 8.58 -1.04 -8.10
C THR A 84 7.83 -1.34 -9.38
N THR A 85 7.82 -0.39 -10.31
CA THR A 85 7.07 -0.51 -11.56
C THR A 85 7.67 -1.59 -12.45
N VAL A 86 9.00 -1.70 -12.54
CA VAL A 86 9.67 -2.78 -13.29
C VAL A 86 9.39 -4.16 -12.70
N ILE A 87 9.36 -4.29 -11.37
CA ILE A 87 9.08 -5.57 -10.69
C ILE A 87 7.63 -6.00 -10.94
N VAL A 88 6.68 -5.08 -10.82
CA VAL A 88 5.25 -5.36 -11.07
C VAL A 88 5.03 -5.69 -12.55
N ASN A 89 5.68 -4.95 -13.45
CA ASN A 89 5.54 -5.11 -14.91
C ASN A 89 6.39 -6.24 -15.50
N ARG A 90 6.94 -7.14 -14.68
CA ARG A 90 7.71 -8.28 -15.17
C ARG A 90 6.84 -9.12 -16.12
N LYS A 91 7.39 -9.48 -17.30
CA LYS A 91 6.66 -10.21 -18.37
C LYS A 91 6.00 -11.50 -17.88
N GLU A 92 6.54 -12.10 -16.82
CA GLU A 92 5.98 -13.27 -16.14
C GLU A 92 4.58 -13.06 -15.57
N ASN A 93 4.23 -11.82 -15.20
CA ASN A 93 2.91 -11.50 -14.64
C ASN A 93 1.81 -11.37 -15.72
N LYS A 94 2.15 -11.43 -17.02
CA LYS A 94 1.22 -11.36 -18.17
C LYS A 94 0.06 -10.37 -17.97
N LEU A 95 0.37 -9.12 -17.65
CA LEU A 95 -0.62 -8.06 -17.45
C LEU A 95 -1.41 -7.81 -18.74
N LYS A 96 -2.74 -7.73 -18.64
CA LYS A 96 -3.62 -7.49 -19.81
C LYS A 96 -3.57 -6.04 -20.32
N LYS A 97 -3.14 -5.09 -19.49
CA LYS A 97 -3.08 -3.66 -19.81
C LYS A 97 -1.64 -3.22 -20.05
N GLY A 98 -1.45 -2.22 -20.92
CA GLY A 98 -0.14 -1.65 -21.23
C GLY A 98 0.51 -0.92 -20.05
N TYR A 99 1.79 -0.61 -20.19
CA TYR A 99 2.59 0.01 -19.13
C TYR A 99 2.30 1.51 -18.97
N GLY A 100 2.35 2.00 -17.73
CA GLY A 100 2.00 3.37 -17.37
C GLY A 100 3.09 4.17 -16.65
N TYR A 101 4.38 3.95 -16.95
CA TYR A 101 5.51 4.54 -16.20
C TYR A 101 5.42 6.08 -16.04
N HIS A 102 5.12 6.80 -17.12
CA HIS A 102 5.05 8.27 -17.09
C HIS A 102 3.80 8.80 -16.40
N LEU A 103 2.67 8.11 -16.59
CA LEU A 103 1.40 8.49 -15.96
C LEU A 103 1.48 8.32 -14.45
N ASP A 104 2.11 7.24 -14.00
CA ASP A 104 2.35 6.94 -12.60
C ASP A 104 3.23 8.00 -11.93
N LEU A 105 4.33 8.41 -12.59
CA LEU A 105 5.18 9.50 -12.11
C LEU A 105 4.43 10.85 -12.04
N CYS A 106 3.57 11.13 -13.01
CA CYS A 106 2.76 12.36 -13.04
C CYS A 106 1.76 12.41 -11.87
N VAL A 107 1.06 11.30 -11.64
CA VAL A 107 0.12 11.16 -10.52
C VAL A 107 0.86 11.29 -9.19
N LEU A 108 2.01 10.64 -9.04
CA LEU A 108 2.84 10.73 -7.84
C LEU A 108 3.29 12.17 -7.56
N ALA A 109 3.78 12.90 -8.58
CA ALA A 109 4.19 14.29 -8.45
C ALA A 109 3.04 15.20 -7.98
N PHE A 110 1.84 14.99 -8.52
CA PHE A 110 0.64 15.72 -8.09
C PHE A 110 0.27 15.42 -6.64
N LEU A 111 0.32 14.15 -6.21
CA LEU A 111 0.06 13.78 -4.82
C LEU A 111 1.09 14.38 -3.86
N ILE A 112 2.37 14.41 -4.22
CA ILE A 112 3.43 15.00 -3.39
C ILE A 112 3.20 16.49 -3.18
N LEU A 113 2.75 17.23 -4.20
CA LEU A 113 2.36 18.63 -4.04
C LEU A 113 1.21 18.80 -3.05
N LEU A 114 0.15 17.99 -3.17
CA LEU A 114 -0.98 18.04 -2.24
C LEU A 114 -0.56 17.72 -0.79
N VAL A 115 0.15 16.62 -0.61
CA VAL A 115 0.68 16.18 0.69
C VAL A 115 1.63 17.20 1.31
N GLY A 116 2.46 17.84 0.48
CA GLY A 116 3.34 18.93 0.89
C GLY A 116 2.58 20.14 1.42
N THR A 117 1.50 20.55 0.74
CA THR A 117 0.64 21.64 1.24
C THR A 117 -0.11 21.29 2.53
N LEU A 118 -0.41 20.00 2.72
CA LEU A 118 -1.09 19.49 3.90
C LEU A 118 -0.12 19.15 5.06
N GLY A 119 1.19 19.19 4.82
CA GLY A 119 2.20 18.80 5.81
C GLY A 119 2.13 17.34 6.23
N LEU A 120 1.59 16.48 5.36
CA LEU A 120 1.46 15.05 5.55
C LEU A 120 2.77 14.34 5.14
N PRO A 121 3.03 13.11 5.64
CA PRO A 121 4.19 12.33 5.23
C PRO A 121 4.15 12.02 3.72
N ILE A 122 5.31 12.10 3.06
CA ILE A 122 5.44 11.73 1.65
C ILE A 122 5.23 10.22 1.50
N TYR A 123 4.42 9.82 0.53
CA TYR A 123 4.17 8.42 0.20
C TYR A 123 5.19 7.90 -0.82
N VAL A 124 5.60 6.65 -0.66
CA VAL A 124 6.50 5.93 -1.57
C VAL A 124 5.83 4.65 -2.03
N ALA A 125 6.12 4.20 -3.26
CA ALA A 125 5.58 2.95 -3.80
C ALA A 125 6.03 1.74 -2.96
N ALA A 126 5.07 0.92 -2.54
CA ALA A 126 5.31 -0.21 -1.64
C ALA A 126 5.44 -1.54 -2.42
N THR A 127 6.67 -1.90 -2.81
CA THR A 127 6.96 -3.08 -3.65
C THR A 127 6.33 -4.39 -3.15
N VAL A 128 6.48 -4.73 -1.87
CA VAL A 128 5.99 -6.00 -1.31
C VAL A 128 4.47 -6.07 -1.35
N LEU A 129 3.80 -4.95 -1.01
CA LEU A 129 2.34 -4.87 -1.03
C LEU A 129 1.81 -4.97 -2.46
N SER A 130 2.45 -4.27 -3.41
CA SER A 130 2.11 -4.33 -4.83
C SER A 130 2.25 -5.76 -5.37
N ILE A 131 3.30 -6.49 -5.02
CA ILE A 131 3.47 -7.89 -5.43
C ILE A 131 2.40 -8.79 -4.81
N ASN A 132 2.10 -8.63 -3.52
CA ASN A 132 1.03 -9.40 -2.87
C ASN A 132 -0.33 -9.12 -3.49
N HIS A 133 -0.59 -7.87 -3.86
CA HIS A 133 -1.81 -7.48 -4.56
C HIS A 133 -1.89 -8.11 -5.96
N VAL A 134 -0.80 -8.03 -6.75
CA VAL A 134 -0.70 -8.70 -8.05
C VAL A 134 -0.90 -10.21 -7.91
N ASN A 135 -0.32 -10.84 -6.88
CA ASN A 135 -0.49 -12.26 -6.58
C ASN A 135 -1.94 -12.61 -6.24
N SER A 136 -2.65 -11.74 -5.51
CA SER A 136 -4.08 -11.94 -5.19
C SER A 136 -5.00 -11.83 -6.42
N LEU A 137 -4.55 -11.15 -7.48
CA LEU A 137 -5.28 -10.95 -8.73
C LEU A 137 -4.89 -11.95 -9.83
N LYS A 138 -4.00 -12.91 -9.53
CA LYS A 138 -3.62 -13.97 -10.47
C LYS A 138 -4.83 -14.88 -10.75
N LEU A 139 -5.22 -14.98 -12.02
CA LEU A 139 -6.25 -15.92 -12.48
C LEU A 139 -5.57 -17.16 -13.08
N GLU A 140 -5.75 -18.31 -12.42
CA GLU A 140 -5.37 -19.61 -12.96
C GLU A 140 -6.49 -20.15 -13.86
N SER A 141 -6.15 -20.94 -14.91
CA SER A 141 -7.15 -21.48 -15.82
C SER A 141 -8.13 -22.44 -15.14
N GLU A 142 -9.42 -22.20 -15.35
CA GLU A 142 -10.53 -23.00 -14.79
C GLU A 142 -10.79 -24.30 -15.57
N SER A 143 -10.35 -24.38 -16.84
CA SER A 143 -10.54 -25.56 -17.68
C SER A 143 -9.21 -26.32 -17.86
N ARG A 144 -9.14 -27.56 -17.37
CA ARG A 144 -7.98 -28.46 -17.52
C ARG A 144 -8.41 -29.81 -18.05
N ALA A 145 -7.61 -30.38 -18.95
CA ALA A 145 -7.58 -31.81 -19.18
C ALA A 145 -6.85 -32.49 -18.00
N PRO A 146 -7.20 -33.74 -17.61
CA PRO A 146 -6.57 -34.41 -16.48
C PRO A 146 -5.06 -34.59 -16.71
N GLY A 147 -4.21 -33.96 -15.90
CA GLY A 147 -2.75 -34.13 -15.93
C GLY A 147 -1.90 -32.90 -16.28
N GLU A 148 -2.51 -31.79 -16.70
CA GLU A 148 -1.75 -30.55 -17.01
C GLU A 148 -1.58 -29.63 -15.79
N VAL A 149 -0.36 -29.12 -15.60
CA VAL A 149 -0.03 -28.07 -14.62
C VAL A 149 -0.76 -26.77 -14.95
N ALA A 150 -1.21 -26.05 -13.92
CA ALA A 150 -2.00 -24.82 -14.02
C ALA A 150 -1.44 -23.84 -15.06
N GLN A 151 -2.18 -23.56 -16.12
CA GLN A 151 -1.75 -22.57 -17.10
C GLN A 151 -2.15 -21.17 -16.63
N PHE A 152 -1.13 -20.34 -16.40
CA PHE A 152 -1.29 -18.95 -15.99
C PHE A 152 -1.88 -18.11 -17.14
N ILE A 153 -3.17 -17.74 -17.03
CA ILE A 153 -3.92 -16.95 -18.04
C ILE A 153 -3.56 -15.46 -17.96
N GLY A 154 -3.25 -14.95 -16.77
CA GLY A 154 -2.77 -13.58 -16.54
C GLY A 154 -3.38 -12.93 -15.30
N VAL A 155 -2.90 -11.73 -14.98
CA VAL A 155 -3.44 -10.87 -13.91
C VAL A 155 -4.42 -9.87 -14.52
N ARG A 156 -5.55 -9.65 -13.83
CA ARG A 156 -6.62 -8.76 -14.31
C ARG A 156 -6.22 -7.29 -14.25
#